data_AF-I3R500-F1
#
_entry.id   AF-I3R500-F1
#
_cell.length_a   1.000
_cell.length_b   1.000
_cell.length_c   1.000
_cell.angle_alpha   90.00
_cell.angle_beta   90.00
_cell.angle_gamma   90.00
#
_symmetry.space_group_name_H-M   'P 1'
#
loop_
_entity.id
_entity.type
_entity.pdbx_description
1 polymer ?
#
loop_
_entity_poly.entity_id
_entity_poly.type
_entity_poly.pdbx_seq_one_letter_code
_entity_poly.pdbx_strand_id
1 'polypeptide(L)'
;MERIVSVVPKDGLHARPASQFVETANSFDAEITLGRVDDDSLVPAASMLAVTGLGVSHGEEIRLVADGDDAEAALDALEDVLSTPESGDEASEN
;
A
#
# COMPACT_ATOMS: atom_id res chain seq x y z
N MET A 1 0.49 -15.01 -4.98
CA MET A 1 1.85 -14.43 -5.04
C MET A 1 2.04 -13.51 -3.84
N GLU A 2 3.28 -13.31 -3.38
CA GLU A 2 3.56 -12.41 -2.26
C GLU A 2 4.85 -11.61 -2.45
N ARG A 3 4.93 -10.43 -1.83
CA ARG A 3 6.09 -9.55 -1.88
C ARG A 3 6.21 -8.70 -0.61
N ILE A 4 7.44 -8.46 -0.17
CA ILE A 4 7.73 -7.53 0.93
C ILE A 4 8.10 -6.18 0.32
N VAL A 5 7.50 -5.11 0.83
CA VAL A 5 7.70 -3.74 0.35
C VAL A 5 7.97 -2.81 1.52
N SER A 6 8.96 -1.92 1.37
CA SER A 6 9.24 -0.87 2.34
C SER A 6 8.36 0.36 2.09
N VAL A 7 7.79 0.93 3.15
CA VAL A 7 6.96 2.13 3.06
C VAL A 7 7.84 3.39 3.09
N VAL A 8 7.96 4.05 1.95
CA VAL A 8 8.73 5.28 1.75
C VAL A 8 7.95 6.58 2.06
N PRO A 9 6.63 6.68 1.84
CA PRO A 9 5.87 7.87 2.22
C PRO A 9 6.05 8.23 3.69
N LYS A 10 6.40 9.50 3.96
CA LYS A 10 6.70 10.03 5.30
C LYS A 10 5.50 9.95 6.24
N ASP A 11 4.29 10.04 5.70
CA ASP A 11 3.03 9.97 6.46
C ASP A 11 2.54 8.51 6.63
N GLY A 12 3.28 7.53 6.07
CA GLY A 12 2.89 6.12 6.07
C GLY A 12 1.58 5.86 5.31
N LEU A 13 0.87 4.78 5.65
CA LEU A 13 -0.44 4.46 5.04
C LEU A 13 -1.62 5.08 5.83
N HIS A 14 -1.63 6.40 5.99
CA HIS A 14 -2.73 7.10 6.71
C HIS A 14 -3.38 8.26 5.94
N ALA A 15 -2.63 8.93 5.05
CA ALA A 15 -3.07 10.13 4.34
C ALA A 15 -3.32 9.85 2.84
N ARG A 16 -2.90 10.76 1.95
CA ARG A 16 -2.97 10.58 0.49
C ARG A 16 -2.37 9.25 0.00
N PRO A 17 -1.22 8.77 0.51
CA PRO A 17 -0.66 7.49 0.06
C PRO A 17 -1.62 6.33 0.30
N ALA A 18 -2.37 6.33 1.40
CA ALA A 18 -3.37 5.30 1.68
C ALA A 18 -4.54 5.34 0.70
N SER A 19 -5.03 6.54 0.37
CA SER A 19 -6.09 6.67 -0.64
C SER A 19 -5.64 6.15 -2.00
N GLN A 20 -4.46 6.59 -2.47
CA GLN A 20 -3.90 6.14 -3.74
C GLN A 20 -3.66 4.62 -3.75
N PHE A 21 -3.15 4.07 -2.65
CA PHE A 21 -2.92 2.63 -2.49
C PHE A 21 -4.24 1.85 -2.59
N VAL A 22 -5.28 2.28 -1.88
CA VAL A 22 -6.59 1.64 -1.88
C VAL A 22 -7.26 1.75 -3.25
N GLU A 23 -7.19 2.92 -3.90
CA GLU A 23 -7.72 3.13 -5.25
C GLU A 23 -7.02 2.24 -6.28
N THR A 24 -5.70 2.10 -6.15
CA THR A 24 -4.88 1.21 -6.99
C THR A 24 -5.31 -0.24 -6.77
N ALA A 25 -5.44 -0.70 -5.52
CA ALA A 25 -5.89 -2.05 -5.20
C ALA A 25 -7.30 -2.35 -5.75
N ASN A 26 -8.22 -1.38 -5.71
CA ASN A 26 -9.58 -1.51 -6.26
C ASN A 26 -9.62 -1.54 -7.79
N SER A 27 -8.52 -1.21 -8.48
CA SER A 27 -8.46 -1.20 -9.95
C SER A 27 -8.14 -2.57 -10.56
N PHE A 28 -7.85 -3.57 -9.73
CA PHE A 28 -7.56 -4.93 -10.16
C PHE A 28 -8.63 -5.91 -9.68
N ASP A 29 -8.88 -6.96 -10.47
CA ASP A 29 -9.79 -8.06 -10.10
C ASP A 29 -9.15 -9.07 -9.13
N ALA A 30 -7.82 -8.99 -8.92
CA ALA A 30 -7.10 -9.86 -8.00
C ALA A 30 -7.52 -9.61 -6.54
N GLU A 31 -7.59 -10.68 -5.74
CA GLU A 31 -7.76 -10.57 -4.29
C GLU A 31 -6.43 -10.16 -3.67
N ILE A 32 -6.38 -8.93 -3.14
CA ILE A 32 -5.15 -8.35 -2.58
C ILE A 32 -5.33 -8.11 -1.09
N THR A 33 -4.38 -8.63 -0.32
CA THR A 33 -4.29 -8.45 1.12
C THR A 33 -2.90 -7.95 1.53
N LEU A 34 -2.82 -7.29 2.68
CA LEU A 34 -1.57 -6.82 3.24
C LEU A 34 -1.51 -7.00 4.76
N GLY A 35 -0.31 -7.03 5.30
CA GLY A 35 -0.06 -7.05 6.75
C GLY A 35 1.39 -6.77 7.06
N ARG A 36 1.75 -6.86 8.35
CA ARG A 36 3.17 -6.77 8.76
C ARG A 36 3.90 -8.05 8.36
N VAL A 37 5.21 -7.95 8.12
CA VAL A 37 6.03 -9.10 7.66
C VAL A 37 5.99 -10.26 8.66
N ASP A 38 5.98 -9.97 9.96
CA ASP A 38 5.97 -10.97 11.04
C ASP A 38 4.56 -11.28 11.60
N ASP A 39 3.49 -10.85 10.93
CA ASP A 39 2.11 -11.05 11.39
C ASP A 39 1.29 -11.85 10.37
N ASP A 40 0.62 -12.90 10.86
CA ASP A 40 -0.28 -13.72 10.03
C ASP A 40 -1.62 -13.03 9.73
N SER A 41 -1.92 -11.90 10.39
CA SER A 41 -3.17 -11.16 10.21
C SER A 41 -3.08 -10.25 8.99
N LEU A 42 -3.47 -10.78 7.84
CA LEU A 42 -3.63 -10.01 6.61
C LEU A 42 -5.02 -9.35 6.55
N VAL A 43 -5.06 -8.13 6.04
CA VAL A 43 -6.29 -7.34 5.83
C VAL A 43 -6.46 -7.00 4.35
N PRO A 44 -7.70 -6.78 3.87
CA PRO A 44 -7.95 -6.44 2.47
C PRO A 44 -7.33 -5.09 2.09
N ALA A 45 -6.51 -5.07 1.04
CA ALA A 45 -5.83 -3.87 0.55
C ALA A 45 -6.80 -2.85 -0.07
N ALA A 46 -7.95 -3.31 -0.55
CA ALA A 46 -9.02 -2.49 -1.09
C ALA A 46 -9.86 -1.76 -0.01
N SER A 47 -9.58 -1.96 1.29
CA SER A 47 -10.34 -1.36 2.39
C SER A 47 -9.55 -0.28 3.11
N MET A 48 -9.92 0.99 2.89
CA MET A 48 -9.29 2.14 3.54
C MET A 48 -9.25 2.03 5.08
N LEU A 49 -10.33 1.55 5.69
CA LEU A 49 -10.40 1.37 7.14
C LEU A 49 -9.42 0.31 7.64
N ALA A 50 -9.27 -0.79 6.90
CA ALA A 50 -8.40 -1.88 7.31
C ALA A 50 -6.92 -1.49 7.11
N VAL A 51 -6.61 -0.87 5.97
CA VAL A 51 -5.28 -0.35 5.63
C VAL A 51 -4.79 0.67 6.66
N THR A 52 -5.57 1.73 6.90
CA THR A 52 -5.20 2.76 7.89
C THR A 52 -5.17 2.21 9.32
N GLY A 53 -5.98 1.20 9.62
CA GLY A 53 -6.01 0.53 10.92
C GLY A 53 -4.75 -0.28 11.25
N LEU A 54 -3.94 -0.66 10.25
CA LEU A 54 -2.67 -1.36 10.48
C LEU A 54 -1.60 -0.47 11.15
N GLY A 55 -1.75 0.85 11.06
CA GLY A 55 -0.84 1.78 11.72
C GLY A 55 0.58 1.76 11.13
N VAL A 56 0.74 1.50 9.82
CA VAL A 56 2.06 1.33 9.18
C VAL A 56 2.72 2.69 8.93
N SER A 57 3.92 2.84 9.47
CA SER A 57 4.71 4.06 9.43
C SER A 57 5.78 4.02 8.34
N HIS A 58 6.32 5.20 8.02
CA HIS A 58 7.50 5.32 7.18
C HIS A 58 8.67 4.46 7.69
N GLY A 59 9.33 3.76 6.77
CA GLY A 59 10.48 2.90 7.03
C GLY A 59 10.11 1.50 7.52
N GLU A 60 8.82 1.21 7.74
CA GLU A 60 8.37 -0.14 8.02
C GLU A 60 8.26 -0.96 6.72
N GLU A 61 8.43 -2.27 6.86
CA GLU A 61 8.19 -3.24 5.79
C GLU A 61 6.81 -3.89 5.98
N ILE A 62 6.10 -4.07 4.88
CA ILE A 62 4.83 -4.78 4.84
C ILE A 62 4.90 -5.95 3.87
N ARG A 63 4.07 -6.96 4.12
CA ARG A 63 3.85 -8.08 3.21
C ARG A 63 2.58 -7.82 2.42
N LEU A 64 2.69 -7.82 1.10
CA LEU A 64 1.58 -7.83 0.17
C LEU A 64 1.37 -9.25 -0.34
N VAL A 65 0.12 -9.69 -0.42
CA VAL A 65 -0.27 -10.99 -0.98
C VAL A 65 -1.39 -10.74 -1.98
N ALA A 66 -1.23 -11.24 -3.19
CA ALA A 66 -2.21 -11.12 -4.25
C ALA A 66 -2.50 -12.47 -4.92
N ASP A 67 -3.76 -12.76 -5.17
CA ASP A 67 -4.22 -13.97 -5.87
C ASP A 67 -5.18 -13.61 -7.02
N GLY A 68 -4.97 -14.19 -8.19
CA GLY A 68 -5.73 -13.88 -9.41
C GLY A 68 -4.83 -13.68 -10.64
N ASP A 69 -5.46 -13.52 -11.80
CA ASP A 69 -4.76 -13.40 -13.09
C ASP A 69 -3.90 -12.13 -13.18
N ASP A 70 -4.35 -11.03 -12.58
CA ASP A 70 -3.63 -9.74 -12.55
C ASP A 70 -2.77 -9.54 -11.28
N ALA A 71 -2.55 -10.59 -10.49
CA ALA A 71 -1.88 -10.47 -9.19
C ALA A 71 -0.45 -9.92 -9.29
N GLU A 72 0.31 -10.22 -10.34
CA GLU A 72 1.67 -9.68 -10.53
C GLU A 72 1.64 -8.17 -10.80
N ALA A 73 0.78 -7.73 -11.72
CA ALA A 73 0.59 -6.33 -12.06
C ALA A 73 0.03 -5.52 -10.88
N ALA A 74 -0.88 -6.11 -10.12
CA ALA A 74 -1.44 -5.51 -8.92
C ALA A 74 -0.37 -5.28 -7.85
N LEU A 75 0.47 -6.28 -7.60
CA LEU A 75 1.60 -6.10 -6.69
C LEU A 75 2.49 -4.97 -7.19
N ASP A 76 2.91 -4.99 -8.46
CA ASP A 76 3.82 -4.00 -9.06
C ASP A 76 3.34 -2.56 -8.84
N ALA A 77 2.08 -2.29 -9.19
CA ALA A 77 1.46 -0.98 -9.00
C ALA A 77 1.40 -0.56 -7.52
N LEU A 78 1.12 -1.49 -6.60
CA LEU A 78 1.05 -1.19 -5.17
C LEU A 78 2.43 -0.93 -4.56
N GLU A 79 3.49 -1.61 -5.01
CA GLU A 79 4.86 -1.29 -4.59
C GLU A 79 5.28 0.08 -5.06
N ASP A 80 4.91 0.47 -6.28
CA ASP A 80 5.22 1.79 -6.81
C ASP A 80 4.64 2.90 -5.91
N VAL A 81 3.39 2.76 -5.48
CA VAL A 81 2.75 3.70 -4.54
C VAL A 81 3.49 3.76 -3.20
N LEU A 82 3.99 2.62 -2.71
CA LEU A 82 4.64 2.54 -1.40
C LEU A 82 6.14 2.89 -1.43
N SER A 83 6.79 2.74 -2.57
CA SER A 83 8.22 3.04 -2.73
C SER A 83 8.46 4.44 -3.28
N THR A 84 7.41 5.08 -3.82
CA THR A 84 7.45 6.46 -4.26
C THR A 84 7.23 7.40 -3.08
N PRO A 85 8.16 8.33 -2.81
CA PRO A 85 7.91 9.37 -1.83
C PRO A 85 6.74 10.21 -2.30
N GLU A 86 5.83 10.54 -1.39
CA GLU A 86 4.82 11.55 -1.62
C GLU A 86 5.51 12.84 -2.08
N SER A 87 5.40 13.15 -3.38
CA SER A 87 5.71 14.47 -3.88
C SER A 87 4.79 15.40 -3.12
N GLY A 88 5.32 16.07 -2.10
CA GLY A 88 4.65 17.20 -1.51
C GLY A 88 4.26 18.09 -2.68
N ASP A 89 3.00 18.52 -2.72
CA ASP A 89 2.66 19.72 -3.46
C ASP A 89 3.74 20.75 -3.06
N GLU A 90 4.70 21.00 -3.95
CA GLU A 90 5.43 22.26 -3.96
C GLU A 90 4.43 23.33 -4.42
N ALA A 91 3.42 23.56 -3.59
CA ALA A 91 2.78 24.85 -3.50
C ALA A 91 3.77 25.75 -2.75
N SER A 92 4.85 26.09 -3.44
CA SER A 92 5.59 27.29 -3.16
C SER A 92 4.63 28.45 -3.38
N GLU A 93 4.22 29.16 -2.34
CA GLU A 93 3.80 30.56 -2.44
C GLU A 93 3.87 31.27 -1.08
N ASN A 94 5.04 31.87 -0.85
CA ASN A 94 5.37 33.08 -0.08
C ASN A 94 5.17 33.15 1.44
#